data_AF-A0A452ISJ9-F1
#
_entry.id   AF-A0A452ISJ9-F1
#
_cell.length_a   1.000
_cell.length_b   1.000
_cell.length_c   1.000
_cell.angle_alpha   90.00
_cell.angle_beta   90.00
_cell.angle_gamma   90.00
#
_symmetry.space_group_name_H-M   'P 1'
#
loop_
_entity.id
_entity.type
_entity.pdbx_description
1 polymer ?
#
loop_
_entity_poly.entity_id
_entity_poly.type
_entity_poly.pdbx_seq_one_letter_code
_entity_poly.pdbx_strand_id
1 'polypeptide(L)'
;SWELLYSFNYHGNFLVRLPRVMTPIGWHDSLCLCSQSRSVDKQHAVINYDKDKDEHRVKDLGSLNGTFVNDVRIPDQKYITLKLNDVIRFGYDILIA
;
A
#
# COMPACT_ATOMS: atom_id res chain seq x y z
N SER A 1 0.48 17.96 -14.55
CA SER A 1 1.42 16.83 -14.42
C SER A 1 1.15 16.21 -13.06
N TRP A 2 0.35 15.14 -13.04
CA TRP A 2 -0.44 14.72 -11.87
C TRP A 2 0.10 13.38 -11.36
N GLU A 3 1.13 13.44 -10.54
CA GLU A 3 1.65 12.28 -9.83
C GLU A 3 1.01 12.29 -8.44
N LEU A 4 0.10 11.33 -8.20
CA LEU A 4 -0.63 11.26 -6.93
C LEU A 4 0.34 10.93 -5.79
N LEU A 5 0.31 11.77 -4.76
CA LEU A 5 1.09 11.62 -3.54
C LEU A 5 0.24 10.85 -2.52
N TYR A 6 0.75 9.70 -2.10
CA TYR A 6 0.15 8.90 -1.03
C TYR A 6 1.09 8.86 0.17
N SER A 7 0.51 8.88 1.36
CA SER A 7 1.28 8.71 2.59
C SER A 7 1.31 7.22 2.94
N PHE A 8 2.51 6.68 3.13
CA PHE A 8 2.71 5.32 3.60
C PHE A 8 3.20 5.35 5.04
N ASN A 9 2.54 4.61 5.93
CA ASN A 9 2.88 4.52 7.36
C ASN A 9 3.83 3.36 7.68
N TYR A 10 4.83 3.15 6.83
CA TYR A 10 5.80 2.08 7.00
C TYR A 10 7.13 2.69 7.45
N HIS A 11 7.56 2.41 8.69
CA HIS A 11 8.72 3.06 9.35
C HIS A 11 8.59 4.58 9.58
N GLY A 12 7.38 5.13 9.50
CA GLY A 12 7.09 6.57 9.56
C GLY A 12 6.18 7.01 8.41
N ASN A 13 5.73 8.26 8.42
CA ASN A 13 4.93 8.84 7.34
C ASN A 13 5.85 9.26 6.18
N PHE A 14 5.86 8.50 5.09
CA PHE A 14 6.58 8.85 3.86
C PHE A 14 5.60 9.23 2.76
N LEU A 15 5.88 10.31 2.05
CA LEU A 15 5.15 10.65 0.82
C LEU A 15 5.84 9.97 -0.35
N VAL A 16 5.09 9.13 -1.07
CA VAL A 16 5.61 8.37 -2.20
C VAL A 16 4.76 8.64 -3.42
N ARG A 17 5.43 8.78 -4.56
CA ARG A 17 4.80 8.87 -5.87
C ARG A 17 4.62 7.47 -6.43
N LEU A 18 3.37 7.08 -6.68
CA LEU A 18 3.09 5.79 -7.28
C LEU A 18 3.15 5.88 -8.81
N PRO A 19 3.83 4.96 -9.49
CA PRO A 19 3.88 4.95 -10.94
C PRO A 19 2.50 4.56 -11.52
N ARG A 20 2.30 4.83 -12.82
CA ARG A 20 1.08 4.46 -13.58
C ARG A 20 1.10 2.99 -14.03
N VAL A 21 1.54 2.09 -13.15
CA VAL A 21 1.67 0.65 -13.38
C VAL A 21 1.31 -0.13 -12.11
N MET A 22 1.17 -1.45 -12.23
CA MET A 22 1.03 -2.34 -11.09
C MET A 22 2.29 -2.29 -10.22
N THR A 23 2.10 -2.03 -8.93
CA THR A 23 3.15 -2.02 -7.90
C THR A 23 2.82 -3.11 -6.87
N PRO A 24 3.59 -4.21 -6.81
CA PRO A 24 3.43 -5.19 -5.74
C PRO A 24 3.87 -4.59 -4.40
N ILE A 25 3.27 -5.05 -3.30
CA ILE A 25 3.62 -4.67 -1.93
C ILE A 25 3.89 -5.95 -1.13
N GLY A 26 5.09 -6.07 -0.57
CA GLY A 26 5.48 -7.20 0.26
C GLY A 26 6.93 -7.12 0.73
N TRP A 27 7.32 -8.09 1.56
CA TRP A 27 8.66 -8.12 2.18
C TRP A 27 9.79 -8.63 1.25
N HIS A 28 9.48 -9.23 0.10
CA HIS A 28 10.48 -9.93 -0.74
C HIS A 28 11.07 -9.12 -1.90
N ASP A 29 10.44 -8.01 -2.31
CA ASP A 29 10.92 -7.25 -3.47
C ASP A 29 11.79 -6.07 -3.06
N SER A 30 12.96 -5.96 -3.70
CA SER A 30 13.94 -4.88 -3.54
C SER A 30 13.43 -3.48 -3.94
N LEU A 31 12.22 -3.39 -4.51
CA LEU A 31 11.50 -2.15 -4.81
C LEU A 31 10.43 -1.82 -3.75
N CYS A 32 10.10 -2.77 -2.85
CA CYS A 32 9.09 -2.57 -1.83
C CYS A 32 9.66 -1.86 -0.62
N LEU A 33 9.00 -0.76 -0.23
CA LEU A 33 9.28 -0.02 1.00
C LEU A 33 9.24 -0.90 2.25
N CYS A 34 8.63 -2.09 2.16
CA CYS A 34 8.29 -2.96 3.28
C CYS A 34 9.33 -4.06 3.62
N SER A 35 10.54 -4.02 3.04
CA SER A 35 11.57 -5.08 3.09
C SER A 35 12.18 -5.36 4.49
N GLN A 36 11.64 -4.84 5.60
CA GLN A 36 12.14 -5.13 6.95
C GLN A 36 11.05 -5.49 7.98
N SER A 37 9.79 -5.56 7.55
CA SER A 37 8.67 -5.68 8.48
C SER A 37 8.24 -7.11 8.65
N ARG A 38 8.01 -7.48 9.90
CA ARG A 38 7.50 -8.79 10.28
C ARG A 38 5.98 -8.88 10.21
N SER A 39 5.27 -7.75 10.24
CA SER A 39 3.82 -7.74 10.01
C SER A 39 3.41 -7.56 8.55
N VAL A 40 4.35 -7.37 7.63
CA VAL A 40 4.06 -7.35 6.18
C VAL A 40 4.39 -8.70 5.55
N ASP A 41 3.35 -9.42 5.12
CA ASP A 41 3.48 -10.65 4.35
C ASP A 41 4.33 -10.51 3.07
N LYS A 42 4.85 -11.64 2.57
CA LYS A 42 5.63 -11.69 1.32
C LYS A 42 4.86 -11.17 0.11
N GLN A 43 3.56 -11.46 0.06
CA GLN A 43 2.61 -10.95 -0.93
C GLN A 43 1.45 -10.32 -0.16
N HIS A 44 1.63 -9.08 0.28
CA HIS A 44 0.68 -8.43 1.19
C HIS A 44 -0.47 -7.77 0.45
N ALA A 45 -0.14 -6.96 -0.54
CA ALA A 45 -1.09 -6.20 -1.33
C ALA A 45 -0.53 -5.90 -2.73
N VAL A 46 -1.40 -5.39 -3.59
CA VAL A 46 -1.01 -4.78 -4.86
C VAL A 46 -1.69 -3.42 -4.99
N ILE A 47 -0.96 -2.45 -5.55
CA ILE A 47 -1.53 -1.20 -6.03
C ILE A 47 -1.52 -1.25 -7.54
N ASN A 48 -2.70 -1.21 -8.15
CA ASN A 48 -2.88 -1.15 -9.59
C ASN A 48 -3.26 0.26 -10.01
N TYR A 49 -2.86 0.63 -11.22
CA TYR A 49 -3.30 1.86 -11.87
C TYR A 49 -4.29 1.51 -12.99
N ASP A 50 -5.51 2.02 -12.87
CA ASP A 50 -6.58 1.91 -13.86
C ASP A 50 -6.39 3.04 -14.88
N LYS A 51 -5.92 2.68 -16.08
CA LYS A 51 -5.61 3.64 -17.15
C LYS A 51 -6.86 4.30 -17.72
N ASP A 52 -7.98 3.61 -17.71
CA ASP A 52 -9.23 4.11 -18.30
C ASP A 52 -9.86 5.17 -17.39
N LYS A 53 -9.64 5.05 -16.08
CA LYS A 53 -10.17 5.97 -15.06
C LYS A 53 -9.16 6.99 -14.53
N ASP A 54 -7.88 6.82 -14.84
CA ASP A 54 -6.76 7.59 -14.25
C ASP A 54 -6.75 7.50 -12.71
N GLU A 55 -6.93 6.29 -12.17
CA GLU A 55 -7.06 6.05 -10.72
C GLU A 55 -6.12 4.95 -10.21
N HIS A 56 -5.56 5.12 -9.01
CA HIS A 56 -4.91 4.02 -8.30
C HIS A 56 -5.91 3.24 -7.46
N ARG A 57 -5.70 1.93 -7.36
CA ARG A 57 -6.55 1.01 -6.60
C ARG A 57 -5.68 0.06 -5.82
N VAL A 58 -5.89 -0.03 -4.50
CA VAL A 58 -5.22 -0.99 -3.64
C VAL A 58 -6.09 -2.23 -3.46
N LYS A 59 -5.45 -3.40 -3.41
CA LYS A 59 -6.08 -4.67 -3.09
C LYS A 59 -5.19 -5.43 -2.13
N ASP A 60 -5.73 -5.76 -0.96
CA ASP A 60 -5.10 -6.69 -0.04
C ASP A 60 -5.20 -8.13 -0.60
N LEU A 61 -4.10 -8.88 -0.53
CA LEU A 61 -3.99 -10.22 -1.11
C LEU A 61 -4.34 -11.35 -0.12
N GLY A 62 -5.07 -11.05 0.95
CA GLY A 62 -5.34 -12.00 2.03
C GLY A 62 -4.23 -11.99 3.05
N SER A 63 -3.67 -10.81 3.31
CA SER A 63 -2.57 -10.66 4.26
C SER A 63 -3.03 -10.98 5.69
N LEU A 64 -2.13 -11.55 6.49
CA LEU A 64 -2.41 -11.92 7.88
C LEU A 64 -2.84 -10.71 8.71
N ASN A 65 -2.14 -9.59 8.52
CA ASN A 65 -2.29 -8.40 9.37
C ASN A 65 -3.15 -7.30 8.74
N GLY A 66 -3.53 -7.47 7.48
CA GLY A 66 -4.42 -6.59 6.74
C GLY A 66 -3.76 -5.31 6.22
N THR A 67 -4.43 -4.74 5.23
CA THR A 67 -4.19 -3.41 4.69
C THR A 67 -5.23 -2.41 5.23
N PHE A 68 -4.81 -1.17 5.43
CA PHE A 68 -5.64 -0.10 5.96
C PHE A 68 -5.52 1.14 5.05
N VAL A 69 -6.65 1.80 4.82
CA VAL A 69 -6.72 3.10 4.14
C VAL A 69 -7.39 4.07 5.12
N ASN A 70 -6.71 5.17 5.44
CA ASN A 70 -7.13 6.14 6.45
C ASN A 70 -7.50 5.46 7.78
N ASP A 71 -6.63 4.54 8.22
CA ASP A 71 -6.78 3.69 9.41
C ASP A 71 -8.00 2.75 9.45
N VAL A 72 -8.78 2.69 8.36
CA VAL A 72 -9.86 1.73 8.21
C VAL A 72 -9.33 0.49 7.47
N ARG A 73 -9.50 -0.68 8.09
CA ARG A 73 -9.13 -1.96 7.46
C ARG A 73 -9.97 -2.18 6.22
N ILE A 74 -9.32 -2.45 5.09
CA ILE A 74 -10.02 -2.79 3.85
C ILE A 74 -10.31 -4.29 3.80
N PRO A 75 -11.38 -4.73 3.12
CA PRO A 75 -11.62 -6.14 2.86
C PRO A 75 -10.50 -6.74 2.00
N ASP A 76 -10.12 -7.98 2.30
CA ASP A 76 -9.22 -8.74 1.43
C ASP A 76 -9.86 -9.03 0.07
N GLN A 77 -9.00 -9.30 -0.91
CA GLN A 77 -9.37 -9.69 -2.27
C GLN A 77 -10.30 -8.72 -3.03
N LYS A 78 -10.55 -7.51 -2.49
CA LYS A 78 -11.36 -6.47 -3.10
C LYS A 78 -10.52 -5.22 -3.37
N TYR A 79 -10.75 -4.62 -4.53
CA TYR A 79 -10.12 -3.35 -4.89
C TYR A 79 -10.83 -2.17 -4.22
N ILE A 80 -10.04 -1.32 -3.58
CA ILE A 80 -10.44 -0.02 -3.05
C ILE A 80 -9.75 1.07 -3.89
N THR A 81 -10.53 2.01 -4.41
CA THR A 81 -10.00 3.18 -5.13
C THR A 81 -9.37 4.14 -4.14
N LEU A 82 -8.14 4.57 -4.43
CA LEU A 82 -7.40 5.53 -3.64
C LEU A 82 -7.65 6.95 -4.14
N LYS A 83 -7.69 7.89 -3.20
CA LYS A 83 -7.80 9.33 -3.46
C LYS A 83 -6.51 10.03 -3.04
N LEU A 84 -6.30 11.21 -3.63
CA LEU A 84 -5.17 12.07 -3.25
C LEU A 84 -5.18 12.31 -1.74
N ASN A 85 -4.02 12.19 -1.11
CA ASN A 85 -3.79 12.31 0.34
C ASN A 85 -4.35 11.18 1.21
N ASP A 86 -4.84 10.08 0.62
CA ASP A 86 -5.11 8.88 1.41
C ASP A 86 -3.82 8.36 2.05
N VAL A 87 -3.97 7.92 3.29
CA VAL A 87 -2.91 7.29 4.07
C VAL A 87 -3.08 5.77 3.99
N ILE A 88 -2.06 5.07 3.52
CA ILE A 88 -2.07 3.62 3.36
C ILE A 88 -1.12 3.00 4.37
N ARG A 89 -1.60 1.97 5.07
CA ARG A 89 -0.79 1.20 6.01
C ARG A 89 -0.94 -0.30 5.73
N PHE A 90 0.18 -1.00 5.73
CA PHE A 90 0.25 -2.45 5.55
C PHE A 90 0.75 -3.08 6.84
N GLY A 91 -0.01 -4.03 7.38
CA GLY A 91 0.28 -4.61 8.68
C GLY A 91 0.23 -3.58 9.82
N TYR A 92 1.00 -3.83 10.87
CA TYR A 92 0.95 -3.06 12.12
C TYR A 92 2.33 -2.79 12.73
N ASP A 93 3.42 -2.92 11.97
CA ASP A 93 4.77 -2.75 12.53
C ASP A 93 4.95 -1.32 13.07
N ILE A 94 4.66 -1.20 14.35
CA ILE A 94 5.19 -0.21 15.27
C ILE A 94 6.62 -0.70 15.51
N LEU A 95 7.60 0.01 14.97
CA LEU A 95 8.96 -0.15 15.48
C LEU A 95 8.91 0.16 16.97
N ILE A 96 9.11 -0.85 17.81
CA ILE A 96 9.77 -0.63 19.08
C ILE A 96 11.23 -0.39 18.71
N ALA A 97 11.65 0.87 18.81
CA ALA A 97 13.04 1.28 18.70
C ALA A 97 13.91 0.58 19.76
#